data_AF-A0AB73TKB5-F1
#
_entry.id   AF-A0AB73TKB5-F1
#
_cell.length_a   1.000
_cell.length_b   1.000
_cell.length_c   1.000
_cell.angle_alpha   90.00
_cell.angle_beta   90.00
_cell.angle_gamma   90.00
#
_symmetry.space_group_name_H-M   'P 1'
#
loop_
_entity.id
_entity.type
_entity.pdbx_description
1 polymer ?
#
loop_
_entity_poly.entity_id
_entity_poly.type
_entity_poly.pdbx_seq_one_letter_code
_entity_poly.pdbx_strand_id
1 'polypeptide(L)'
;EELRNLLNVTEKSVLHYIEELEDLFKQYNGNILLKNEDNKRFFIKKEKDFPIYNIYLHFYKASYNYHLIDFMYKYPRSVLKDFAKEQFTSVSTVFRYAKLLIPYFRRYHITFHPFQLELNASEANIRSFFYYFYWNSTRESSDKWPFHIEQKEIEKYIVAFEGIYDITLTIFQKRVFSFWLAINIERSSFRKVRVDNEYKSVISDDPHFNLLKKWSKQINLSFNSDEL
;
A
#
# COMPACT_ATOMS: atom_id res chain seq x y z
N GLU A 1 1.02 -20.90 -30.17
CA GLU A 1 1.54 -19.89 -31.13
C GLU A 1 1.03 -18.48 -30.87
N GLU A 2 -0.28 -18.28 -30.70
CA GLU A 2 -0.89 -16.96 -30.42
C GLU A 2 -0.27 -16.25 -29.20
N LEU A 3 -0.23 -16.92 -28.03
CA LEU A 3 0.35 -16.35 -26.79
C LEU A 3 1.84 -15.97 -26.95
N ARG A 4 2.60 -16.77 -27.70
CA ARG A 4 4.02 -16.52 -27.98
C ARG A 4 4.19 -15.18 -28.71
N ASN A 5 3.38 -14.96 -29.74
CA ASN A 5 3.44 -13.75 -30.56
C ASN A 5 2.90 -12.53 -29.80
N LEU A 6 1.82 -12.69 -29.02
CA LEU A 6 1.23 -11.62 -28.23
C LEU A 6 2.17 -11.12 -27.12
N LEU A 7 2.83 -12.04 -26.41
CA LEU A 7 3.72 -11.72 -25.29
C LEU A 7 5.17 -11.45 -25.72
N ASN A 8 5.51 -11.74 -26.98
CA ASN A 8 6.86 -11.64 -27.53
C ASN A 8 7.90 -12.43 -26.71
N VAL A 9 7.60 -13.70 -26.42
CA VAL A 9 8.47 -14.60 -25.64
C VAL A 9 8.67 -15.93 -26.36
N THR A 10 9.51 -16.82 -25.80
CA THR A 10 9.69 -18.17 -26.34
C THR A 10 8.53 -19.10 -25.98
N GLU A 11 8.34 -20.18 -26.72
CA GLU A 11 7.35 -21.22 -26.38
C GLU A 11 7.60 -21.81 -24.98
N LYS A 12 8.87 -22.05 -24.64
CA LYS A 12 9.27 -22.51 -23.30
C LYS A 12 8.83 -21.53 -22.20
N SER A 13 8.95 -20.23 -22.45
CA SER A 13 8.48 -19.19 -21.51
C SER A 13 6.96 -19.21 -21.34
N VAL A 14 6.21 -19.42 -22.43
CA VAL A 14 4.74 -19.55 -22.37
C VAL A 14 4.33 -20.73 -21.50
N LEU A 15 4.96 -21.90 -21.70
CA LEU A 15 4.69 -23.10 -20.89
C LEU A 15 5.01 -22.87 -19.42
N HIS A 16 6.12 -22.21 -19.12
CA HIS A 16 6.48 -21.87 -17.75
C HIS A 16 5.46 -20.92 -17.09
N TYR A 17 4.99 -19.89 -17.79
CA TYR A 17 3.94 -19.00 -17.26
C TYR A 17 2.61 -19.73 -17.05
N ILE A 18 2.29 -20.71 -17.89
CA ILE A 18 1.12 -21.58 -17.72
C ILE A 18 1.24 -22.42 -16.45
N GLU A 19 2.40 -23.05 -16.22
CA GLU A 19 2.68 -23.81 -15.01
C GLU A 19 2.57 -22.94 -13.74
N GLU A 20 3.19 -21.75 -13.75
CA GLU A 20 3.09 -20.80 -12.63
C GLU A 20 1.64 -20.37 -12.34
N LEU A 21 0.86 -20.12 -13.39
CA LEU A 21 -0.56 -19.75 -13.25
C LEU A 21 -1.41 -20.91 -12.73
N GLU A 22 -1.17 -22.14 -13.21
CA GLU A 22 -1.86 -23.33 -12.71
C GLU A 22 -1.58 -23.56 -11.22
N ASP A 23 -0.33 -23.44 -10.80
CA ASP A 23 0.05 -23.56 -9.39
C ASP A 23 -0.56 -22.48 -8.51
N LEU A 24 -0.63 -21.24 -9.01
CA LEU A 24 -1.32 -20.15 -8.32
C LEU A 24 -2.82 -20.42 -8.20
N PHE A 25 -3.48 -20.89 -9.27
CA PHE A 25 -4.92 -21.12 -9.27
C PHE A 25 -5.36 -22.24 -8.31
N LYS A 26 -4.49 -23.22 -8.02
CA LYS A 26 -4.74 -24.25 -6.99
C LYS A 26 -5.03 -23.65 -5.60
N GLN A 27 -4.51 -22.45 -5.29
CA GLN A 27 -4.73 -21.77 -4.02
C GLN A 27 -6.17 -21.25 -3.84
N TYR A 28 -6.96 -21.20 -4.92
CA TYR A 28 -8.31 -20.63 -4.94
C TYR A 28 -9.41 -21.72 -4.97
N ASN A 29 -9.08 -22.95 -4.57
CA ASN A 29 -10.03 -24.04 -4.33
C ASN A 29 -11.04 -24.30 -5.47
N GLY A 30 -10.63 -24.09 -6.72
CA GLY A 30 -11.46 -24.34 -7.90
C GLY A 30 -12.32 -23.15 -8.36
N ASN A 31 -12.30 -22.02 -7.65
CA ASN A 31 -13.04 -20.81 -8.05
C ASN A 31 -12.46 -20.17 -9.34
N ILE A 32 -11.21 -20.49 -9.66
CA ILE A 32 -10.55 -20.20 -10.93
C ILE A 32 -9.68 -21.39 -11.33
N LEU A 33 -9.69 -21.75 -12.62
CA LEU A 33 -8.99 -22.88 -13.19
C LEU A 33 -8.47 -22.52 -14.57
N LEU A 34 -7.26 -22.96 -14.88
CA LEU A 34 -6.77 -23.00 -16.25
C LEU A 34 -7.16 -24.36 -16.83
N LYS A 35 -7.77 -24.37 -18.00
CA LYS A 35 -8.10 -25.56 -18.75
C LYS A 35 -7.31 -25.61 -20.03
N ASN A 36 -6.91 -26.81 -20.40
CA ASN A 36 -6.24 -27.12 -21.65
C ASN A 36 -7.11 -28.12 -22.43
N GLU A 37 -7.66 -27.68 -23.56
CA GLU A 37 -8.38 -28.53 -24.51
C GLU A 37 -7.42 -29.00 -25.61
N ASP A 38 -7.33 -30.32 -25.78
CA ASP A 38 -6.60 -31.01 -26.84
C ASP A 38 -5.12 -30.62 -27.00
N ASN A 39 -4.46 -30.18 -25.92
CA ASN A 39 -3.09 -29.63 -25.94
C ASN A 39 -2.88 -28.48 -26.93
N LYS A 40 -3.97 -27.79 -27.30
CA LYS A 40 -3.97 -26.77 -28.34
C LYS A 40 -4.61 -25.47 -27.90
N ARG A 41 -5.50 -25.50 -26.90
CA ARG A 41 -6.26 -24.32 -26.47
C ARG A 41 -6.28 -24.21 -24.96
N PHE A 42 -5.76 -23.08 -24.46
CA PHE A 42 -5.82 -22.73 -23.06
C PHE A 42 -6.96 -21.73 -22.81
N PHE A 43 -7.75 -21.96 -21.77
CA PHE A 43 -8.82 -21.05 -21.36
C PHE A 43 -8.97 -21.01 -19.85
N ILE A 44 -9.31 -19.84 -19.34
CA ILE A 44 -9.56 -19.64 -17.91
C ILE A 44 -11.05 -19.83 -17.66
N LYS A 45 -11.39 -20.78 -16.79
CA LYS A 45 -12.73 -20.92 -16.22
C LYS A 45 -12.71 -20.33 -14.82
N LYS A 46 -13.57 -19.36 -14.54
CA LYS A 46 -13.73 -18.78 -13.20
C LYS A 46 -15.20 -18.71 -12.80
N GLU A 47 -15.47 -18.65 -11.51
CA GLU A 47 -16.78 -18.27 -11.01
C GLU A 47 -17.13 -16.84 -11.46
N LYS A 48 -18.43 -16.58 -11.63
CA LYS A 48 -18.93 -15.29 -12.11
C LYS A 48 -18.36 -14.13 -11.29
N ASP A 49 -18.41 -14.27 -9.97
CA ASP A 49 -18.03 -13.23 -9.02
C ASP A 49 -16.58 -13.38 -8.50
N PHE A 50 -15.78 -14.28 -9.09
CA PHE A 50 -14.37 -14.39 -8.73
C PHE A 50 -13.62 -13.08 -9.07
N PRO A 51 -12.98 -12.41 -8.08
CA PRO A 51 -12.26 -11.17 -8.27
C PRO A 51 -10.90 -11.45 -8.92
N ILE A 52 -10.80 -11.29 -10.24
CA ILE A 52 -9.54 -11.50 -10.99
C ILE A 52 -8.38 -10.64 -10.45
N TYR A 53 -8.71 -9.52 -9.81
CA TYR A 53 -7.74 -8.64 -9.17
C TYR A 53 -6.88 -9.37 -8.12
N ASN A 54 -7.37 -10.43 -7.48
CA ASN A 54 -6.57 -11.22 -6.52
C ASN A 54 -5.37 -11.89 -7.18
N ILE A 55 -5.50 -12.30 -8.45
CA ILE A 55 -4.39 -12.86 -9.24
C ILE A 55 -3.35 -11.77 -9.53
N TYR A 56 -3.80 -10.59 -9.97
CA TYR A 56 -2.90 -9.45 -10.16
C TYR A 56 -2.16 -9.09 -8.87
N LEU A 57 -2.89 -9.07 -7.76
CA LEU A 57 -2.35 -8.69 -6.46
C LEU A 57 -1.27 -9.67 -5.96
N HIS A 58 -1.39 -10.96 -6.28
CA HIS A 58 -0.36 -11.96 -5.99
C HIS A 58 0.98 -11.56 -6.63
N PHE A 59 1.00 -11.33 -7.94
CA PHE A 59 2.23 -10.94 -8.65
C PHE A 59 2.71 -9.53 -8.25
N TYR A 60 1.79 -8.61 -7.99
CA TYR A 60 2.14 -7.27 -7.52
C TYR A 60 2.88 -7.32 -6.19
N LYS A 61 2.37 -8.07 -5.21
CA LYS A 61 3.01 -8.24 -3.90
C LYS A 61 4.33 -8.99 -3.93
N ALA A 62 4.51 -9.90 -4.89
CA ALA A 62 5.77 -10.60 -5.11
C ALA A 62 6.80 -9.74 -5.86
N SER A 63 6.39 -8.59 -6.41
CA SER A 63 7.27 -7.75 -7.21
C SER A 63 8.32 -7.02 -6.35
N TYR A 64 9.51 -6.89 -6.91
CA TYR A 64 10.61 -6.13 -6.30
C TYR A 64 10.21 -4.70 -5.95
N ASN A 65 9.41 -4.07 -6.81
CA ASN A 65 8.92 -2.70 -6.64
C ASN A 65 7.99 -2.56 -5.43
N TYR A 66 7.10 -3.53 -5.21
CA TYR A 66 6.24 -3.55 -4.03
C TYR A 66 7.08 -3.66 -2.76
N HIS A 67 8.00 -4.63 -2.70
CA HIS A 67 8.88 -4.82 -1.56
C HIS A 67 9.74 -3.59 -1.26
N LEU A 68 10.23 -2.91 -2.30
CA LEU A 68 11.01 -1.69 -2.13
C LEU A 68 10.16 -0.55 -1.55
N ILE A 69 8.94 -0.33 -2.04
CA ILE A 69 8.05 0.72 -1.52
C ILE A 69 7.64 0.40 -0.07
N ASP A 70 7.33 -0.86 0.23
CA ASP A 70 7.01 -1.31 1.59
C ASP A 70 8.21 -1.12 2.54
N PHE A 71 9.42 -1.46 2.09
CA PHE A 71 10.66 -1.21 2.83
C PHE A 71 10.88 0.28 3.12
N MET A 72 10.66 1.15 2.13
CA MET A 72 10.80 2.61 2.29
C MET A 72 9.82 3.17 3.33
N TYR A 73 8.62 2.61 3.41
CA TYR A 73 7.64 2.99 4.43
C TYR A 73 8.08 2.53 5.81
N LYS A 74 8.47 1.25 5.93
CA LYS A 74 8.81 0.63 7.21
C LYS A 74 10.12 1.14 7.81
N TYR A 75 11.07 1.47 6.96
CA TYR A 75 12.42 1.88 7.35
C TYR A 75 12.77 3.24 6.72
N PRO A 76 12.13 4.34 7.16
CA PRO A 76 12.22 5.64 6.51
C PRO A 76 13.60 6.32 6.60
N ARG A 77 14.51 5.75 7.40
CA ARG A 77 15.91 6.21 7.54
C ARG A 77 16.91 5.29 6.84
N SER A 78 16.45 4.18 6.26
CA SER A 78 17.31 3.23 5.56
C SER A 78 17.67 3.71 4.17
N VAL A 79 18.80 3.23 3.68
CA VAL A 79 19.31 3.55 2.35
C VAL A 79 19.28 2.33 1.45
N LEU A 80 19.58 2.52 0.17
CA LEU A 80 19.55 1.45 -0.84
C LEU A 80 20.40 0.23 -0.46
N LYS A 81 21.52 0.47 0.25
CA LYS A 81 22.42 -0.59 0.72
C LYS A 81 21.74 -1.52 1.73
N ASP A 82 20.88 -0.98 2.59
CA ASP A 82 20.18 -1.78 3.61
C ASP A 82 19.17 -2.70 2.95
N PHE A 83 18.42 -2.18 1.97
CA PHE A 83 17.49 -2.99 1.19
C PHE A 83 18.20 -4.07 0.36
N ALA A 84 19.36 -3.75 -0.24
CA ALA A 84 20.15 -4.74 -0.96
C ALA A 84 20.57 -5.92 -0.06
N LYS A 85 20.92 -5.63 1.20
CA LYS A 85 21.24 -6.65 2.21
C LYS A 85 20.02 -7.50 2.55
N GLU A 86 18.85 -6.88 2.75
CA GLU A 86 17.59 -7.61 3.02
C GLU A 86 17.18 -8.54 1.87
N GLN A 87 17.41 -8.10 0.63
CA GLN A 87 17.09 -8.86 -0.58
C GLN A 87 18.20 -9.83 -1.01
N PHE A 88 19.26 -10.00 -0.21
CA PHE A 88 20.43 -10.85 -0.51
C PHE A 88 21.01 -10.61 -1.91
N THR A 89 21.10 -9.34 -2.34
CA THR A 89 21.53 -8.95 -3.69
C THR A 89 22.49 -7.76 -3.69
N SER A 90 23.03 -7.42 -4.86
CA SER A 90 23.96 -6.30 -5.01
C SER A 90 23.25 -4.94 -5.09
N VAL A 91 23.87 -3.91 -4.52
CA VAL A 91 23.38 -2.52 -4.58
C VAL A 91 23.12 -2.06 -6.02
N SER A 92 23.99 -2.43 -6.96
CA SER A 92 23.82 -2.11 -8.39
C SER A 92 22.54 -2.70 -8.98
N THR A 93 22.18 -3.92 -8.58
CA THR A 93 20.94 -4.59 -9.03
C THR A 93 19.73 -3.86 -8.46
N VAL A 94 19.74 -3.58 -7.16
CA VAL A 94 18.68 -2.82 -6.50
C VAL A 94 18.50 -1.44 -7.13
N PHE A 95 19.61 -0.73 -7.39
CA PHE A 95 19.57 0.61 -7.97
C PHE A 95 18.90 0.64 -9.34
N ARG A 96 19.17 -0.38 -10.17
CA ARG A 96 18.54 -0.54 -11.48
C ARG A 96 17.02 -0.68 -11.35
N TYR A 97 16.54 -1.48 -10.40
CA TYR A 97 15.10 -1.63 -10.16
C TYR A 97 14.49 -0.37 -9.54
N ALA A 98 15.15 0.25 -8.56
CA ALA A 98 14.69 1.49 -7.93
C ALA A 98 14.53 2.62 -8.97
N LYS A 99 15.42 2.72 -9.97
CA LYS A 99 15.28 3.69 -11.07
C LYS A 99 13.97 3.54 -11.85
N LEU A 100 13.40 2.34 -11.95
CA LEU A 100 12.12 2.11 -12.62
C LEU A 100 10.95 2.75 -11.86
N LEU A 101 11.12 3.05 -10.57
CA LEU A 101 10.09 3.73 -9.77
C LEU A 101 10.09 5.25 -9.95
N ILE A 102 11.13 5.86 -10.53
CA ILE A 102 11.15 7.31 -10.80
C ILE A 102 9.92 7.75 -11.61
N PRO A 103 9.61 7.17 -12.79
CA PRO A 103 8.41 7.54 -13.53
C PRO A 103 7.12 7.19 -12.81
N TYR A 104 7.13 6.17 -11.94
CA TYR A 104 5.96 5.79 -11.14
C TYR A 104 5.63 6.87 -10.10
N PHE A 105 6.60 7.30 -9.29
CA PHE A 105 6.41 8.36 -8.29
C PHE A 105 6.09 9.72 -8.91
N ARG A 106 6.63 10.01 -10.10
CA ARG A 106 6.35 11.26 -10.82
C ARG A 106 4.85 11.47 -11.09
N ARG A 107 4.09 10.39 -11.32
CA ARG A 107 2.62 10.45 -11.52
C ARG A 107 1.87 10.97 -10.31
N TYR A 108 2.46 10.84 -9.13
CA TYR A 108 1.92 11.33 -7.86
C TYR A 108 2.55 12.69 -7.46
N HIS A 109 3.27 13.36 -8.37
CA HIS A 109 4.01 14.58 -8.06
C HIS A 109 5.04 14.38 -6.92
N ILE A 110 5.65 13.20 -6.84
CA ILE A 110 6.69 12.87 -5.87
C ILE A 110 8.03 12.71 -6.61
N THR A 111 9.05 13.45 -6.17
CA THR A 111 10.41 13.24 -6.64
C THR A 111 11.04 12.12 -5.83
N PHE A 112 11.57 11.09 -6.50
CA PHE A 112 12.22 9.95 -5.84
C PHE A 112 13.73 9.99 -6.07
N HIS A 113 14.50 9.85 -4.99
CA HIS A 113 15.95 9.73 -5.01
C HIS A 113 16.38 8.28 -4.73
N PRO A 114 16.64 7.45 -5.76
CA PRO A 114 16.77 6.00 -5.59
C PRO A 114 17.94 5.59 -4.68
N PHE A 115 19.03 6.35 -4.63
CA PHE A 115 20.18 5.97 -3.81
C PHE A 115 19.91 6.16 -2.30
N GLN A 116 19.22 7.24 -1.96
CA GLN A 116 18.84 7.58 -0.58
C GLN A 116 17.54 6.93 -0.15
N LEU A 117 16.79 6.33 -1.07
CA LEU A 117 15.42 5.86 -0.86
C LEU A 117 14.48 6.98 -0.36
N GLU A 118 14.72 8.21 -0.79
CA GLU A 118 14.02 9.39 -0.27
C GLU A 118 12.91 9.84 -1.22
N LEU A 119 11.75 10.16 -0.62
CA LEU A 119 10.61 10.78 -1.30
C LEU A 119 10.54 12.27 -0.96
N ASN A 120 10.62 13.10 -1.99
CA ASN A 120 10.55 14.54 -1.88
C ASN A 120 9.24 15.07 -2.50
N ALA A 121 8.32 15.43 -1.61
CA ALA A 121 7.06 16.13 -1.82
C ALA A 121 6.55 16.68 -0.47
N SER A 122 5.38 17.34 -0.45
CA SER A 122 4.69 17.64 0.80
C SER A 122 4.38 16.36 1.56
N GLU A 123 4.47 16.40 2.89
CA GLU A 123 4.21 15.22 3.71
C GLU A 123 2.78 14.70 3.53
N ALA A 124 1.80 15.59 3.34
CA ALA A 124 0.42 15.23 3.03
C ALA A 124 0.31 14.41 1.73
N ASN A 125 1.07 14.77 0.69
CA ASN A 125 1.09 14.02 -0.57
C ASN A 125 1.75 12.64 -0.40
N ILE A 126 2.84 12.56 0.38
CA ILE A 126 3.52 11.29 0.68
C ILE A 126 2.59 10.36 1.48
N ARG A 127 1.90 10.87 2.51
CA ARG A 127 0.91 10.10 3.28
C ARG A 127 -0.23 9.60 2.40
N SER A 128 -0.72 10.46 1.49
CA SER A 128 -1.75 10.08 0.51
C SER A 128 -1.28 8.98 -0.43
N PHE A 129 -0.05 9.07 -0.93
CA PHE A 129 0.55 8.02 -1.75
C PHE A 129 0.58 6.68 -1.00
N PHE A 130 1.07 6.65 0.24
CA PHE A 130 1.12 5.42 1.03
C PHE A 130 -0.28 4.87 1.36
N TYR A 131 -1.26 5.75 1.56
CA TYR A 131 -2.65 5.33 1.71
C TYR A 131 -3.12 4.55 0.49
N TYR A 132 -2.97 5.11 -0.71
CA TYR A 132 -3.39 4.41 -1.94
C TYR A 132 -2.57 3.15 -2.20
N PHE A 133 -1.27 3.16 -1.92
CA PHE A 133 -0.40 1.99 -2.03
C PHE A 133 -0.90 0.84 -1.16
N TYR A 134 -1.11 1.08 0.14
CA TYR A 134 -1.58 0.03 1.06
C TYR A 134 -3.04 -0.32 0.85
N TRP A 135 -3.91 0.65 0.55
CA TRP A 135 -5.32 0.39 0.28
C TRP A 135 -5.49 -0.56 -0.90
N ASN A 136 -4.84 -0.28 -2.02
CA ASN A 136 -4.95 -1.13 -3.21
C ASN A 136 -4.29 -2.49 -3.02
N SER A 137 -3.27 -2.58 -2.15
CA SER A 137 -2.56 -3.83 -1.95
C SER A 137 -3.10 -4.70 -0.82
N THR A 138 -3.76 -4.15 0.20
CA THR A 138 -4.04 -4.92 1.44
C THR A 138 -5.48 -4.78 1.95
N ARG A 139 -6.34 -3.97 1.34
CA ARG A 139 -7.70 -3.73 1.86
C ARG A 139 -8.52 -5.01 2.06
N GLU A 140 -8.40 -5.98 1.15
CA GLU A 140 -9.21 -7.22 1.12
C GLU A 140 -8.60 -8.35 1.96
N SER A 141 -7.39 -8.16 2.48
CA SER A 141 -6.71 -9.15 3.32
C SER A 141 -6.98 -8.85 4.79
N SER A 142 -7.96 -9.52 5.39
CA SER A 142 -8.24 -9.47 6.83
C SER A 142 -7.00 -9.78 7.67
N ASP A 143 -6.13 -10.66 7.15
CA ASP A 143 -5.02 -11.23 7.91
C ASP A 143 -3.69 -10.48 7.70
N LYS A 144 -3.69 -9.37 6.94
CA LYS A 144 -2.46 -8.66 6.56
C LYS A 144 -2.60 -7.17 6.83
N TRP A 145 -2.62 -6.81 8.11
CA TRP A 145 -2.39 -5.45 8.57
C TRP A 145 -0.93 -5.05 8.26
N PRO A 146 -0.67 -4.06 7.38
CA PRO A 146 0.68 -3.82 6.85
C PRO A 146 1.52 -2.85 7.70
N PHE A 147 0.95 -2.30 8.76
CA PHE A 147 1.54 -1.26 9.59
C PHE A 147 2.19 -1.85 10.85
N HIS A 148 3.17 -1.15 11.42
CA HIS A 148 3.84 -1.53 12.66
C HIS A 148 2.96 -1.31 13.89
N ILE A 149 2.20 -0.22 13.93
CA ILE A 149 1.22 0.02 15.00
C ILE A 149 0.20 -1.12 14.99
N GLU A 150 -0.19 -1.65 16.15
CA GLU A 150 -1.13 -2.76 16.18
C GLU A 150 -2.53 -2.33 15.70
N GLN A 151 -3.19 -3.17 14.89
CA GLN A 151 -4.54 -2.86 14.41
C GLN A 151 -5.54 -2.63 15.57
N LYS A 152 -5.42 -3.42 16.65
CA LYS A 152 -6.26 -3.28 17.84
C LYS A 152 -6.09 -1.92 18.54
N GLU A 153 -4.91 -1.32 18.43
CA GLU A 153 -4.65 0.01 18.98
C GLU A 153 -5.40 1.08 18.18
N ILE A 154 -5.32 1.00 16.86
CA ILE A 154 -6.08 1.87 15.94
C ILE A 154 -7.59 1.73 16.13
N GLU A 155 -8.09 0.51 16.32
CA GLU A 155 -9.51 0.25 16.59
C GLU A 155 -9.99 0.94 17.87
N LYS A 156 -9.18 0.92 18.95
CA LYS A 156 -9.49 1.67 20.18
C LYS A 156 -9.57 3.18 19.92
N TYR A 157 -8.68 3.71 19.09
CA TYR A 157 -8.68 5.12 18.72
C TYR A 157 -9.96 5.51 17.96
N ILE A 158 -10.42 4.67 17.05
CA ILE A 158 -11.66 4.90 16.31
C ILE A 158 -12.89 4.81 17.21
N VAL A 159 -12.93 3.86 18.16
CA VAL A 159 -14.03 3.79 19.14
C VAL A 159 -14.10 5.04 20.02
N ALA A 160 -12.94 5.57 20.44
CA ALA A 160 -12.89 6.84 21.16
C ALA A 160 -13.36 8.02 20.30
N PHE A 161 -13.06 8.01 19.00
CA PHE A 161 -13.54 9.02 18.05
C PHE A 161 -15.07 8.99 17.95
N GLU A 162 -15.65 7.81 17.71
CA GLU A 162 -17.11 7.61 17.64
C GLU A 162 -17.82 8.15 18.91
N GLY A 163 -17.29 7.85 20.09
CA GLY A 163 -17.85 8.31 21.36
C GLY A 163 -17.73 9.82 21.62
N ILE A 164 -16.70 10.48 21.06
CA ILE A 164 -16.54 11.95 21.21
C ILE A 164 -17.42 12.71 20.23
N TYR A 165 -17.55 12.20 19.01
CA TYR A 165 -18.34 12.82 17.95
C TYR A 165 -19.82 12.40 17.98
N ASP A 166 -20.19 11.45 18.84
CA ASP A 166 -21.53 10.87 18.93
C ASP A 166 -22.03 10.34 17.57
N ILE A 167 -21.16 9.59 16.88
CA ILE A 167 -21.44 8.98 15.58
C ILE A 167 -21.16 7.48 15.61
N THR A 168 -21.70 6.76 14.64
CA THR A 168 -21.34 5.36 14.37
C THR A 168 -20.87 5.22 12.94
N LEU A 169 -19.63 4.79 12.76
CA LEU A 169 -19.01 4.52 11.48
C LEU A 169 -19.33 3.09 11.03
N THR A 170 -19.62 2.94 9.74
CA THR A 170 -19.74 1.62 9.09
C THR A 170 -18.39 0.89 9.10
N ILE A 171 -18.42 -0.43 8.91
CA ILE A 171 -17.20 -1.27 8.83
C ILE A 171 -16.22 -0.72 7.77
N PHE A 172 -16.74 -0.28 6.62
CA PHE A 172 -15.93 0.30 5.55
C PHE A 172 -15.29 1.63 5.96
N GLN A 173 -16.06 2.54 6.56
CA GLN A 173 -15.54 3.82 7.06
C GLN A 173 -14.47 3.62 8.13
N LYS A 174 -14.68 2.66 9.06
CA LYS A 174 -13.67 2.28 10.05
C LYS A 174 -12.39 1.82 9.39
N ARG A 175 -12.47 0.93 8.39
CA ARG A 175 -11.28 0.44 7.66
C ARG A 175 -10.52 1.54 6.94
N VAL A 176 -11.22 2.45 6.26
CA VAL A 176 -10.61 3.64 5.61
C VAL A 176 -9.91 4.50 6.66
N PHE A 177 -10.59 4.80 7.76
CA PHE A 177 -10.04 5.61 8.84
C PHE A 177 -8.82 4.92 9.47
N SER A 178 -8.85 3.60 9.69
CA SER A 178 -7.72 2.86 10.25
C SER A 178 -6.44 3.03 9.42
N PHE A 179 -6.54 2.94 8.10
CA PHE A 179 -5.39 3.09 7.20
C PHE A 179 -4.81 4.50 7.26
N TRP A 180 -5.67 5.51 7.17
CA TRP A 180 -5.24 6.89 7.30
C TRP A 180 -4.60 7.15 8.67
N LEU A 181 -5.22 6.68 9.74
CA LEU A 181 -4.73 6.93 11.10
C LEU A 181 -3.37 6.26 11.34
N ALA A 182 -3.22 4.99 10.95
CA ALA A 182 -1.95 4.27 11.07
C ALA A 182 -0.82 4.99 10.31
N ILE A 183 -1.10 5.41 9.06
CA ILE A 183 -0.12 6.14 8.25
C ILE A 183 0.26 7.46 8.90
N ASN A 184 -0.72 8.23 9.37
CA ASN A 184 -0.44 9.50 10.03
C ASN A 184 0.42 9.29 11.28
N ILE A 185 0.05 8.36 12.17
CA ILE A 185 0.79 8.08 13.41
C ILE A 185 2.23 7.68 13.13
N GLU A 186 2.45 6.70 12.25
CA GLU A 186 3.80 6.20 11.99
C GLU A 186 4.67 7.25 11.31
N ARG A 187 4.11 7.97 10.34
CA ARG A 187 4.84 9.03 9.61
C ARG A 187 5.18 10.21 10.51
N SER A 188 4.27 10.63 11.39
CA SER A 188 4.48 11.70 12.37
C SER A 188 5.66 11.45 13.29
N SER A 189 6.03 10.18 13.53
CA SER A 189 7.18 9.82 14.37
C SER A 189 8.53 10.26 13.78
N PHE A 190 8.60 10.56 12.48
CA PHE A 190 9.85 10.99 11.83
C PHE A 190 9.71 12.16 10.85
N ARG A 191 8.53 12.44 10.30
CA ARG A 191 8.28 13.61 9.44
C ARG A 191 6.89 14.17 9.66
N LYS A 192 6.86 15.44 10.11
CA LYS A 192 5.62 16.14 10.45
C LYS A 192 5.01 16.86 9.25
N VAL A 193 3.69 16.94 9.21
CA VAL A 193 2.96 17.82 8.29
C VAL A 193 3.18 19.27 8.71
N ARG A 194 3.14 20.17 7.72
CA ARG A 194 3.08 21.61 7.93
C ARG A 194 1.84 22.11 7.22
N VAL A 195 1.03 22.86 7.94
CA VAL A 195 -0.19 23.48 7.42
C VAL A 195 0.11 24.93 7.13
N ASP A 196 -0.25 25.41 5.95
CA ASP A 196 -0.06 26.82 5.59
C ASP A 196 -0.93 27.72 6.47
N ASN A 197 -0.47 28.94 6.75
CA ASN A 197 -1.12 29.84 7.69
C ASN A 197 -2.59 30.17 7.32
N GLU A 198 -2.91 30.18 6.02
CA GLU A 198 -4.28 30.43 5.52
C GLU A 198 -5.27 29.34 5.97
N TYR A 199 -4.82 28.09 6.11
CA TYR A 199 -5.68 27.01 6.59
C TYR A 199 -5.79 26.99 8.12
N LYS A 200 -4.82 27.57 8.85
CA LYS A 200 -4.85 27.63 10.31
C LYS A 200 -6.00 28.46 10.85
N SER A 201 -6.37 29.55 10.17
CA SER A 201 -7.54 30.36 10.54
C SER A 201 -8.85 29.61 10.31
N VAL A 202 -8.96 28.89 9.19
CA VAL A 202 -10.14 28.05 8.92
C VAL A 202 -10.32 26.98 9.99
N ILE A 203 -9.21 26.34 10.39
CA ILE A 203 -9.20 25.33 11.46
C ILE A 203 -9.62 25.92 12.80
N SER A 204 -9.16 27.14 13.15
CA SER A 204 -9.54 27.77 14.43
C SER A 204 -11.01 28.13 14.51
N ASP A 205 -11.64 28.35 13.36
CA ASP A 205 -13.04 28.78 13.26
C ASP A 205 -14.03 27.59 13.24
N ASP A 206 -13.54 26.35 13.07
CA ASP A 206 -14.40 25.15 13.07
C ASP A 206 -14.70 24.67 14.51
N PRO A 207 -15.97 24.72 14.97
CA PRO A 207 -16.35 24.27 16.30
C PRO A 207 -16.09 22.77 16.54
N HIS A 208 -16.10 21.95 15.49
CA HIS A 208 -15.84 20.51 15.58
C HIS A 208 -14.34 20.20 15.71
N PHE A 209 -13.45 21.14 15.40
CA PHE A 209 -12.01 20.95 15.59
C PHE A 209 -11.63 20.81 17.08
N ASN A 210 -12.41 21.40 17.98
CA ASN A 210 -12.23 21.20 19.41
C ASN A 210 -12.52 19.75 19.85
N LEU A 211 -13.44 19.06 19.18
CA LEU A 211 -13.70 17.64 19.41
C LEU A 211 -12.48 16.80 18.98
N LEU A 212 -11.79 17.17 17.90
CA LEU A 212 -10.58 16.51 17.45
C LEU A 212 -9.43 16.65 18.46
N LYS A 213 -9.25 17.86 19.02
CA LYS A 213 -8.29 18.08 20.12
C LYS A 213 -8.61 17.25 21.35
N LYS A 214 -9.89 17.18 21.72
CA LYS A 214 -10.38 16.34 22.83
C LYS A 214 -10.07 14.87 22.56
N TRP A 215 -10.32 14.40 21.34
CA TRP A 215 -10.01 13.04 20.90
C TRP A 215 -8.52 12.74 21.00
N SER A 216 -7.66 13.53 20.35
CA SER A 216 -6.21 13.34 20.40
C SER A 216 -5.67 13.30 21.84
N LYS A 217 -6.21 14.14 22.73
CA LYS A 217 -5.84 14.14 24.15
C LYS A 217 -6.29 12.88 24.87
N GLN A 218 -7.50 12.37 24.60
CA GLN A 218 -8.01 11.15 25.22
C GLN A 218 -7.18 9.92 24.85
N ILE A 219 -6.72 9.85 23.60
CA ILE A 219 -5.94 8.72 23.10
C ILE A 219 -4.41 8.94 23.18
N ASN A 220 -3.97 10.03 23.82
CA ASN A 220 -2.56 10.40 24.00
C ASN A 220 -1.73 10.44 22.70
N LEU A 221 -2.35 10.84 21.58
CA LEU A 221 -1.60 11.03 20.33
C LEU A 221 -0.71 12.27 20.45
N SER A 222 0.58 12.10 20.14
CA SER A 222 1.60 13.16 20.19
C SER A 222 1.68 13.97 18.88
N PHE A 223 0.54 14.29 18.27
CA PHE A 223 0.49 15.17 17.11
C PHE A 223 0.74 16.62 17.51
N ASN A 224 1.48 17.36 16.67
CA ASN A 224 1.61 18.80 16.86
C ASN A 224 0.35 19.52 16.33
N SER A 225 0.29 20.85 16.49
CA SER A 225 -0.84 21.67 16.03
C SER A 225 -1.14 21.58 14.54
N ASP A 226 -0.16 21.21 13.72
CA ASP A 226 -0.26 21.14 12.26
C ASP A 226 -0.59 19.70 11.80
N GLU A 227 -0.65 18.74 12.73
CA GLU A 227 -0.97 17.32 12.50
C GLU A 227 -2.31 16.91 13.14
N LEU A 228 -2.88 17.79 13.96
CA LEU A 228 -4.27 17.77 14.38
C LEU A 228 -5.12 18.41 13.28
#